data_AF-A0A9L0J9B5-F1
#
_entry.id   AF-A0A9L0J9B5-F1
#
_cell.length_a   1.000
_cell.length_b   1.000
_cell.length_c   1.000
_cell.angle_alpha   90.00
_cell.angle_beta   90.00
_cell.angle_gamma   90.00
#
_symmetry.space_group_name_H-M   'P 1'
#
loop_
_entity.id
_entity.type
_entity.pdbx_description
1 polymer ?
#
loop_
_entity_poly.entity_id
_entity_poly.type
_entity_poly.pdbx_seq_one_letter_code
_entity_poly.pdbx_strand_id
1 'polypeptide(L)'
;MGPGGLARLHGLFAAYKPPGLKWKHLRDTVELQLLNGLNAGKPPAPEQRVRFLLGPVEGGEEKELTLTATSVPTLTDHPLVCGPTFTSLKVGVGHRLDAQASGVLVLGVGRGRRLLTDMYNAHLTKDYTVRGLLGKATDDFCEDGRLVEKTTYDDFGAPAMCQHWGDIR
;
A
#
# COMPACT_ATOMS: atom_id res chain seq x y z
N MET A 1 6.35 14.06 -12.38
CA MET A 1 7.50 13.18 -12.02
C MET A 1 7.67 12.19 -13.15
N GLY A 2 8.83 12.12 -13.80
CA GLY A 2 9.07 11.18 -14.90
C GLY A 2 9.14 9.72 -14.46
N PRO A 3 9.35 8.77 -15.39
CA PRO A 3 9.43 7.32 -15.13
C PRO A 3 10.43 6.89 -14.04
N GLY A 4 11.37 7.77 -13.66
CA GLY A 4 12.27 7.57 -12.53
C GLY A 4 11.61 7.56 -11.14
N GLY A 5 10.39 8.11 -10.99
CA GLY A 5 9.69 8.13 -9.70
C GLY A 5 9.34 6.73 -9.18
N LEU A 6 8.87 5.84 -10.06
CA LEU A 6 8.54 4.46 -9.72
C LEU A 6 9.78 3.63 -9.38
N ALA A 7 10.89 3.85 -10.11
CA ALA A 7 12.14 3.15 -9.89
C ALA A 7 12.71 3.39 -8.48
N ARG A 8 12.52 4.59 -7.94
CA ARG A 8 12.96 4.99 -6.60
C ARG A 8 12.14 4.37 -5.47
N LEU A 9 10.92 3.92 -5.75
CA LEU A 9 10.06 3.27 -4.76
C LEU A 9 10.35 1.77 -4.60
N HIS A 10 11.23 1.19 -5.41
CA HIS A 10 11.59 -0.22 -5.26
C HIS A 10 12.44 -0.44 -4.01
N GLY A 11 11.86 -1.04 -2.97
CA GLY A 11 12.58 -1.27 -1.72
C GLY A 11 11.71 -1.82 -0.60
N LEU A 12 12.29 -1.81 0.60
CA LEU A 12 11.61 -2.12 1.85
C LEU A 12 11.34 -0.83 2.63
N PHE A 13 10.21 -0.79 3.32
CA PHE A 13 9.80 0.32 4.17
C PHE A 13 9.19 -0.22 5.46
N ALA A 14 9.54 0.37 6.59
CA ALA A 14 8.92 0.07 7.86
C ALA A 14 7.77 1.06 8.12
N ALA A 15 6.58 0.54 8.44
CA ALA A 15 5.45 1.34 8.85
C ALA A 15 4.98 0.90 10.24
N TYR A 16 4.55 1.85 11.07
CA TYR A 16 3.94 1.52 12.35
C TYR A 16 2.48 1.13 12.15
N LYS A 17 2.10 -0.08 12.58
CA LYS A 17 0.72 -0.55 12.63
C LYS A 17 0.15 -0.27 14.02
N PRO A 18 -0.92 0.54 14.15
CA PRO A 18 -1.61 0.72 15.42
C PRO A 18 -2.41 -0.54 15.82
N PRO A 19 -2.74 -0.69 17.12
CA PRO A 19 -3.64 -1.76 17.58
C PRO A 19 -5.05 -1.54 17.01
N GLY A 20 -5.83 -2.61 16.89
CA GLY A 20 -7.17 -2.61 16.28
C GLY A 20 -7.21 -2.49 14.75
N LEU A 21 -6.11 -2.09 14.09
CA LEU A 21 -6.06 -1.96 12.64
C LEU A 21 -5.58 -3.25 11.98
N LYS A 22 -6.33 -3.82 11.02
CA LYS A 22 -5.84 -4.98 10.25
C LYS A 22 -4.64 -4.58 9.38
N TRP A 23 -3.60 -5.42 9.33
CA TRP A 23 -2.39 -5.16 8.51
C TRP A 23 -2.72 -4.87 7.04
N LYS A 24 -3.78 -5.50 6.50
CA LYS A 24 -4.24 -5.32 5.12
C LYS A 24 -4.65 -3.86 4.87
N HIS A 25 -5.35 -3.25 5.83
CA HIS A 25 -5.76 -1.85 5.71
C HIS A 25 -4.53 -0.94 5.64
N LEU A 26 -3.53 -1.12 6.51
CA LEU A 26 -2.31 -0.33 6.45
C LEU A 26 -1.57 -0.49 5.11
N ARG A 27 -1.47 -1.71 4.59
CA ARG A 27 -0.87 -1.98 3.27
C ARG A 27 -1.65 -1.28 2.14
N ASP A 28 -2.97 -1.33 2.17
CA ASP A 28 -3.83 -0.69 1.17
C ASP A 28 -3.74 0.85 1.27
N THR A 29 -3.68 1.42 2.48
CA THR A 29 -3.45 2.85 2.70
C THR A 29 -2.09 3.28 2.14
N VAL A 30 -1.02 2.52 2.40
CA VAL A 30 0.31 2.85 1.86
C VAL A 30 0.32 2.79 0.33
N GLU A 31 -0.29 1.77 -0.28
CA GLU A 31 -0.45 1.70 -1.73
C GLU A 31 -1.18 2.94 -2.27
N LEU A 32 -2.30 3.31 -1.66
CA LEU A 32 -3.11 4.46 -2.07
C LEU A 32 -2.31 5.78 -1.97
N GLN A 33 -1.62 6.01 -0.86
CA GLN A 33 -0.85 7.24 -0.66
C GLN A 33 0.32 7.35 -1.64
N LEU A 34 0.99 6.24 -1.94
CA LEU A 34 2.05 6.21 -2.95
C LEU A 34 1.50 6.47 -4.36
N LEU A 35 0.34 5.90 -4.71
CA LEU A 35 -0.33 6.17 -5.98
C LEU A 35 -0.73 7.64 -6.11
N ASN A 36 -1.29 8.23 -5.05
CA ASN A 36 -1.63 9.66 -5.02
C ASN A 36 -0.38 10.52 -5.23
N GLY A 37 0.72 10.22 -4.54
CA GLY A 37 1.98 10.94 -4.70
C GLY A 37 2.58 10.82 -6.11
N LEU A 38 2.52 9.63 -6.71
CA LEU A 38 3.00 9.40 -8.09
C LEU A 38 2.16 10.17 -9.12
N ASN A 39 0.85 10.23 -8.93
CA ASN A 39 -0.08 10.90 -9.84
C ASN A 39 -0.22 12.41 -9.59
N ALA A 40 0.27 12.95 -8.47
CA ALA A 40 0.23 14.38 -8.17
C ALA A 40 1.15 15.25 -9.04
N GLY A 41 2.05 14.63 -9.82
CA GLY A 41 2.94 15.37 -10.72
C GLY A 41 2.19 16.04 -11.87
N LYS A 42 2.68 17.22 -12.31
CA LYS A 42 2.13 17.89 -13.50
C LYS A 42 2.21 16.95 -14.72
N PRO A 43 1.09 16.71 -15.44
CA PRO A 43 1.10 15.89 -16.63
C PRO A 43 1.95 16.55 -17.74
N PRO A 44 2.55 15.76 -18.65
CA PRO A 44 3.26 16.31 -19.80
C PRO A 44 2.32 17.14 -20.68
N ALA A 45 2.89 18.07 -21.45
CA ALA A 45 2.10 18.85 -22.40
C ALA A 45 1.47 17.91 -23.45
N PRO A 46 0.23 18.16 -23.88
CA PRO A 46 -0.43 17.34 -24.91
C PRO A 46 0.37 17.37 -26.22
N GLU A 47 0.56 16.20 -26.84
CA GLU A 47 1.17 16.11 -28.15
C GLU A 47 0.34 16.87 -29.18
N GLN A 48 1.00 17.44 -30.18
CA GLN A 48 0.31 18.17 -31.24
C GLN A 48 0.11 17.24 -32.43
N ARG A 49 -1.08 17.28 -33.03
CA ARG A 49 -1.36 16.58 -34.29
C ARG A 49 -1.94 17.52 -35.32
N VAL A 50 -1.59 17.30 -36.58
CA VAL A 50 -2.17 18.04 -37.69
C VAL A 50 -3.56 17.47 -37.99
N ARG A 51 -4.56 18.35 -38.01
CA ARG A 51 -5.89 18.06 -38.53
C ARG A 51 -6.20 19.00 -39.69
N PHE A 52 -6.75 18.45 -40.75
CA PHE A 52 -7.28 19.27 -41.85
C PHE A 52 -8.71 19.65 -41.49
N LEU A 53 -8.95 20.96 -41.35
CA LEU A 53 -10.26 21.52 -41.07
C LEU A 53 -10.83 22.08 -42.36
N LEU A 54 -12.11 21.80 -42.61
CA LEU A 54 -12.83 22.37 -43.74
C LEU A 54 -13.33 23.76 -43.34
N GLY A 55 -12.90 24.78 -44.09
CA GLY A 55 -13.38 26.15 -43.97
C GLY A 55 -14.19 26.55 -45.21
N PRO A 56 -15.15 27.48 -45.06
CA PRO A 56 -15.77 28.13 -46.22
C PRO A 56 -14.74 29.02 -46.94
N VAL A 57 -14.76 29.01 -48.27
CA VAL A 57 -13.97 29.95 -49.08
C VAL A 57 -14.55 31.35 -48.91
N GLU A 58 -13.75 32.30 -48.44
CA GLU A 58 -14.15 33.71 -48.45
C GLU A 58 -14.26 34.21 -49.89
N GLY A 59 -15.49 34.34 -50.40
CA GLY A 59 -15.80 35.07 -51.65
C GLY A 59 -16.22 34.27 -52.88
N GLY A 60 -16.53 32.96 -52.77
CA GLY A 60 -17.00 32.14 -53.91
C GLY A 60 -18.48 31.74 -53.80
N GLU A 61 -19.24 31.85 -54.90
CA GLU A 61 -20.68 31.53 -54.96
C GLU A 61 -21.01 30.01 -55.00
N GLU A 62 -20.01 29.13 -54.96
CA GLU A 62 -20.21 27.68 -54.92
C GLU A 62 -19.70 27.08 -53.60
N LYS A 63 -20.31 25.97 -53.16
CA LYS A 63 -19.98 25.20 -51.93
C LYS A 63 -18.59 24.53 -52.00
N GLU A 64 -17.56 25.27 -52.38
CA GLU A 64 -16.19 24.80 -52.39
C GLU A 64 -15.60 24.97 -50.98
N LEU A 65 -15.13 23.86 -50.41
CA LEU A 65 -14.56 23.83 -49.05
C LEU A 65 -13.04 23.86 -49.14
N THR A 66 -12.39 24.82 -48.49
CA THR A 66 -10.92 24.86 -48.37
C THR A 66 -10.46 23.98 -47.20
N LEU A 67 -9.46 23.12 -47.47
CA LEU A 67 -8.81 22.27 -46.46
C LEU A 67 -7.62 23.02 -45.85
N THR A 68 -7.75 23.45 -44.60
CA THR A 68 -6.66 24.12 -43.86
C THR A 68 -6.03 23.16 -42.86
N ALA A 69 -4.73 22.90 -43.01
CA ALA A 69 -3.96 22.13 -42.04
C ALA A 69 -3.76 22.95 -40.76
N THR A 70 -4.34 22.50 -39.64
CA THR A 70 -4.25 23.15 -38.33
C THR A 70 -3.62 22.21 -37.31
N SER A 71 -2.67 22.70 -36.54
CA SER A 71 -2.10 21.96 -35.41
C SER A 71 -3.05 22.04 -34.21
N VAL A 72 -3.48 20.90 -33.69
CA VAL A 72 -4.36 20.81 -32.52
C VAL A 72 -3.79 19.87 -31.47
N PRO A 73 -3.98 20.14 -30.16
CA PRO A 73 -3.57 19.21 -29.12
C PRO A 73 -4.36 17.90 -29.22
N THR A 74 -3.66 16.77 -29.13
CA THR A 74 -4.30 15.47 -28.92
C THR A 74 -4.59 15.30 -27.44
N LEU A 75 -5.84 14.97 -27.11
CA LEU A 75 -6.25 14.66 -25.74
C LEU A 75 -6.24 13.16 -25.46
N THR A 76 -5.71 12.35 -26.38
CA THR A 76 -5.68 10.88 -26.28
C THR A 76 -5.06 10.40 -24.98
N ASP A 77 -4.02 11.07 -24.49
CA ASP A 77 -3.29 10.68 -23.28
C ASP A 77 -3.60 11.60 -22.08
N HIS A 78 -4.63 12.44 -22.21
CA HIS A 78 -5.00 13.38 -21.17
C HIS A 78 -5.60 12.64 -19.96
N PRO A 79 -5.24 12.98 -18.69
CA PRO A 79 -5.72 12.26 -17.52
C PRO A 79 -7.24 12.22 -17.34
N LEU A 80 -7.97 13.23 -17.83
CA LEU A 80 -9.45 13.23 -17.82
C LEU A 80 -10.07 12.22 -18.80
N VAL A 81 -9.29 11.71 -19.75
CA VAL A 81 -9.72 10.73 -20.76
C VAL A 81 -9.27 9.33 -20.35
N CYS A 82 -7.98 9.15 -20.07
CA CYS A 82 -7.40 7.84 -19.72
C CYS A 82 -7.46 7.49 -18.24
N GLY A 83 -7.70 8.47 -17.37
CA GLY A 83 -7.53 8.33 -15.93
C GLY A 83 -6.08 8.55 -15.46
N PRO A 84 -5.76 8.20 -14.20
CA PRO A 84 -4.44 8.39 -13.63
C PRO A 84 -3.39 7.52 -14.31
N THR A 85 -2.16 8.05 -14.45
CA THR A 85 -1.04 7.33 -15.07
C THR A 85 -0.67 6.06 -14.31
N PHE A 86 -0.75 6.07 -12.98
CA PHE A 86 -0.48 4.93 -12.12
C PHE A 86 -1.78 4.48 -11.44
N THR A 87 -2.18 3.24 -11.66
CA THR A 87 -3.44 2.66 -11.11
C THR A 87 -3.21 1.60 -10.05
N SER A 88 -2.02 1.00 -9.99
CA SER A 88 -1.69 -0.05 -9.01
C SER A 88 -0.19 -0.07 -8.67
N LEU A 89 0.13 -0.49 -7.46
CA LEU A 89 1.50 -0.73 -7.02
C LEU A 89 1.64 -2.12 -6.41
N LYS A 90 2.70 -2.83 -6.79
CA LYS A 90 3.02 -4.13 -6.21
C LYS A 90 3.56 -3.94 -4.79
N VAL A 91 2.67 -3.89 -3.79
CA VAL A 91 3.01 -3.83 -2.36
C VAL A 91 2.80 -5.18 -1.68
N GLY A 92 3.87 -5.73 -1.11
CA GLY A 92 3.86 -6.93 -0.27
C GLY A 92 4.10 -6.59 1.20
N VAL A 93 3.84 -7.55 2.07
CA VAL A 93 3.97 -7.43 3.52
C VAL A 93 4.87 -8.55 4.02
N GLY A 94 5.77 -8.25 4.94
CA GLY A 94 6.59 -9.22 5.65
C GLY A 94 5.78 -9.96 6.72
N HIS A 95 6.31 -10.02 7.93
CA HIS A 95 5.60 -10.63 9.05
C HIS A 95 4.28 -9.89 9.33
N ARG A 96 3.18 -10.62 9.35
CA ARG A 96 1.84 -10.05 9.56
C ARG A 96 1.58 -9.95 11.05
N LEU A 97 1.29 -8.75 11.51
CA LEU A 97 0.77 -8.51 12.85
C LEU A 97 -0.74 -8.76 12.86
N ASP A 98 -1.23 -9.43 13.88
CA ASP A 98 -2.67 -9.61 14.15
C ASP A 98 -3.35 -8.25 14.38
N ALA A 99 -4.69 -8.25 14.41
CA ALA A 99 -5.44 -6.99 14.49
C ALA A 99 -5.11 -6.20 15.76
N GLN A 100 -4.95 -6.86 16.91
CA GLN A 100 -4.75 -6.21 18.21
C GLN A 100 -3.29 -5.82 18.46
N ALA A 101 -2.32 -6.56 17.91
CA ALA A 101 -0.92 -6.16 18.04
C ALA A 101 -0.64 -4.81 17.40
N SER A 102 0.37 -4.13 17.93
CA SER A 102 0.92 -2.92 17.35
C SER A 102 2.41 -3.08 17.13
N GLY A 103 3.00 -2.23 16.27
CA GLY A 103 4.44 -2.22 16.07
C GLY A 103 4.84 -2.17 14.60
N VAL A 104 6.04 -2.67 14.33
CA VAL A 104 6.68 -2.55 13.02
C VAL A 104 6.08 -3.54 12.02
N LEU A 105 5.47 -3.01 10.96
CA LEU A 105 5.06 -3.75 9.78
C LEU A 105 6.00 -3.44 8.63
N VAL A 106 6.76 -4.44 8.19
CA VAL A 106 7.66 -4.29 7.04
C VAL A 106 6.89 -4.49 5.75
N LEU A 107 6.98 -3.53 4.85
CA LEU A 107 6.37 -3.51 3.53
C LEU A 107 7.44 -3.56 2.46
N GLY A 108 7.16 -4.26 1.36
CA GLY A 108 8.04 -4.31 0.19
C GLY A 108 7.31 -3.80 -1.04
N VAL A 109 7.90 -2.85 -1.77
CA VAL A 109 7.29 -2.25 -2.96
C VAL A 109 8.06 -2.62 -4.22
N GLY A 110 7.33 -3.01 -5.27
CA GLY A 110 7.87 -3.45 -6.55
C GLY A 110 8.89 -4.57 -6.40
N ARG A 111 10.13 -4.35 -6.83
CA ARG A 111 11.22 -5.35 -6.72
C ARG A 111 11.62 -5.66 -5.27
N GLY A 112 11.39 -4.73 -4.34
CA GLY A 112 11.67 -4.93 -2.91
C GLY A 112 10.84 -6.04 -2.26
N ARG A 113 9.75 -6.50 -2.90
CA ARG A 113 9.00 -7.67 -2.44
C ARG A 113 9.82 -8.95 -2.38
N ARG A 114 10.85 -9.10 -3.22
CA ARG A 114 11.74 -10.28 -3.16
C ARG A 114 12.52 -10.34 -1.84
N LEU A 115 12.92 -9.17 -1.33
CA LEU A 115 13.62 -9.05 -0.05
C LEU A 115 12.76 -9.48 1.13
N LEU A 116 11.42 -9.43 1.02
CA LEU A 116 10.53 -9.95 2.07
C LEU A 116 10.68 -11.47 2.23
N THR A 117 10.85 -12.19 1.12
CA THR A 117 11.11 -13.64 1.14
C THR A 117 12.48 -13.93 1.73
N ASP A 118 13.49 -13.14 1.37
CA ASP A 118 14.85 -13.28 1.92
C ASP A 118 14.85 -13.03 3.44
N MET A 119 14.16 -12.00 3.92
CA MET A 119 13.97 -11.73 5.35
C MET A 119 13.26 -12.87 6.08
N TYR A 120 12.27 -13.49 5.44
CA TYR A 120 11.57 -14.65 6.00
C TYR A 120 12.53 -15.84 6.16
N ASN A 121 13.30 -16.14 5.11
CA ASN A 121 14.27 -17.25 5.10
C ASN A 121 15.48 -16.99 6.01
N ALA A 122 15.82 -15.73 6.26
CA ALA A 122 16.92 -15.35 7.14
C ALA A 122 16.61 -15.58 8.64
N HIS A 123 15.37 -15.95 8.99
CA HIS A 123 14.94 -16.18 10.38
C HIS A 123 15.32 -15.03 11.33
N LEU A 124 15.16 -13.79 10.85
CA LEU A 124 15.47 -12.59 11.65
C LEU A 124 14.69 -12.61 12.97
N THR A 125 15.39 -12.28 14.06
CA THR A 125 14.80 -12.14 15.40
C THR A 125 13.67 -11.12 15.37
N LYS A 126 12.57 -11.46 16.04
CA LYS A 126 11.42 -10.57 16.21
C LYS A 126 11.19 -10.41 17.70
N ASP A 127 11.27 -9.17 18.16
CA ASP A 127 11.10 -8.83 19.57
C ASP A 127 9.68 -8.34 19.81
N TYR A 128 8.97 -9.00 20.72
CA TYR A 128 7.60 -8.67 21.10
C TYR A 128 7.56 -8.31 22.58
N THR A 129 6.82 -7.24 22.91
CA THR A 129 6.37 -6.98 24.28
C THR A 129 4.93 -7.42 24.38
N VAL A 130 4.67 -8.42 25.22
CA VAL A 130 3.34 -9.01 25.40
C VAL A 130 2.85 -8.73 26.83
N ARG A 131 1.56 -8.46 26.97
CA ARG A 131 0.86 -8.44 28.26
C ARG A 131 -0.24 -9.48 28.20
N GLY A 132 -0.39 -10.24 29.27
CA GLY A 132 -1.40 -11.30 29.36
C GLY A 132 -2.04 -11.31 30.74
N LEU A 133 -3.24 -11.89 30.81
CA LEU A 133 -3.97 -12.11 32.05
C LEU A 133 -3.97 -13.60 32.37
N LEU A 134 -3.42 -13.97 33.53
CA LEU A 134 -3.42 -15.36 33.99
C LEU A 134 -4.80 -15.77 34.53
N GLY A 135 -5.08 -17.07 34.50
CA GLY A 135 -6.35 -17.61 34.99
C GLY A 135 -7.57 -17.32 34.11
N LYS A 136 -7.35 -16.84 32.87
CA LYS A 136 -8.41 -16.59 31.88
C LYS A 136 -7.99 -17.18 30.53
N ALA A 137 -8.83 -18.03 29.96
CA ALA A 137 -8.67 -18.53 28.59
C ALA A 137 -9.85 -18.09 27.72
N THR A 138 -9.56 -17.55 26.54
CA THR A 138 -10.55 -17.15 25.53
C THR A 138 -10.46 -18.04 24.30
N ASP A 139 -11.53 -18.09 23.51
CA ASP A 139 -11.65 -18.96 22.33
C ASP A 139 -10.75 -18.54 21.16
N ASP A 140 -10.36 -17.27 21.10
CA ASP A 140 -9.54 -16.69 20.03
C ASP A 140 -8.18 -16.14 20.54
N PHE A 141 -7.84 -16.44 21.79
CA PHE A 141 -6.63 -15.96 22.48
C PHE A 141 -6.50 -14.42 22.54
N CYS A 142 -7.57 -13.68 22.26
CA CYS A 142 -7.64 -12.24 22.40
C CYS A 142 -8.22 -11.89 23.78
N GLU A 143 -7.85 -10.72 24.30
CA GLU A 143 -8.31 -10.24 25.61
C GLU A 143 -9.85 -10.13 25.69
N ASP A 144 -10.46 -9.65 24.60
CA ASP A 144 -11.90 -9.45 24.44
C ASP A 144 -12.63 -10.69 23.87
N GLY A 145 -11.91 -11.80 23.69
CA GLY A 145 -12.47 -13.06 23.20
C GLY A 145 -13.51 -13.64 24.14
N ARG A 146 -14.31 -14.59 23.63
CA ARG A 146 -15.32 -15.27 24.44
C ARG A 146 -14.59 -16.13 25.48
N LEU A 147 -14.97 -15.97 26.74
CA LEU A 147 -14.41 -16.76 27.84
C LEU A 147 -14.75 -18.25 27.65
N VAL A 148 -13.71 -19.08 27.65
CA VAL A 148 -13.82 -20.55 27.63
C VAL A 148 -13.58 -21.11 29.02
N GLU A 149 -12.56 -20.62 29.73
CA GLU A 149 -12.19 -21.09 31.06
C GLU A 149 -11.72 -19.94 31.95
N LYS A 150 -12.03 -20.04 33.24
CA LYS A 150 -11.55 -19.11 34.27
C LYS A 150 -11.18 -19.86 35.54
N THR A 151 -9.98 -19.63 36.02
CA THR A 151 -9.40 -20.31 37.20
C THR A 151 -8.61 -19.30 38.03
N THR A 152 -8.54 -19.51 39.34
CA THR A 152 -7.69 -18.70 40.24
C THR A 152 -6.23 -19.14 40.13
N TYR A 153 -5.29 -18.22 40.35
CA TYR A 153 -3.85 -18.48 40.25
C TYR A 153 -3.08 -18.00 41.49
N ASP A 154 -3.77 -17.81 42.61
CA ASP A 154 -3.24 -17.18 43.83
C ASP A 154 -2.06 -17.95 44.44
N ASP A 155 -1.97 -19.27 44.17
CA ASP A 155 -0.89 -20.14 44.65
C ASP A 155 0.35 -20.13 43.74
N PHE A 156 0.30 -19.47 42.58
CA PHE A 156 1.42 -19.36 41.64
C PHE A 156 2.32 -18.17 41.99
N GLY A 157 3.39 -18.42 42.75
CA GLY A 157 4.40 -17.41 43.07
C GLY A 157 5.24 -16.99 41.85
N ALA A 158 5.82 -15.78 41.91
CA ALA A 158 6.69 -15.24 40.87
C ALA A 158 7.85 -16.17 40.43
N PRO A 159 8.50 -16.95 41.31
CA PRO A 159 9.55 -17.89 40.89
C PRO A 159 9.03 -19.03 39.99
N ALA A 160 7.86 -19.59 40.30
CA ALA A 160 7.25 -20.66 39.51
C ALA A 160 6.83 -20.14 38.13
N MET A 161 6.33 -18.90 38.07
CA MET A 161 6.01 -18.21 36.82
C MET A 161 7.28 -17.98 35.98
N CYS A 162 8.37 -17.46 36.56
CA CYS A 162 9.63 -17.24 35.85
C CYS A 162 10.23 -18.54 35.28
N GLN A 163 10.18 -19.64 36.03
CA GLN A 163 10.64 -20.94 35.55
C GLN A 163 9.81 -21.40 34.35
N HIS A 164 8.48 -21.35 34.48
CA HIS A 164 7.57 -21.77 33.40
C HIS A 164 7.78 -20.95 32.11
N TRP A 165 7.97 -19.62 32.21
CA TRP A 165 8.30 -18.79 31.05
C TRP A 165 9.71 -19.07 30.47
N GLY A 166 10.65 -19.51 31.30
CA GLY A 166 11.96 -19.96 30.85
C GLY A 166 11.89 -21.21 29.99
N ASP A 167 11.01 -22.15 30.35
CA ASP A 167 10.83 -23.44 29.67
C ASP A 167 10.12 -23.31 28.30
N ILE A 168 9.47 -22.18 28.02
CA ILE A 168 8.73 -21.91 26.77
C ILE A 168 9.67 -21.41 25.63
N ARG A 169 10.93 -21.05 25.93
CA ARG A 169 11.88 -20.48 24.95
C ARG A 169 12.54 -21.50 24.04
#